data_AF-A0A7S1LVR2-F1
#
_entry.id   AF-A0A7S1LVR2-F1
#
_cell.length_a   1.000
_cell.length_b   1.000
_cell.length_c   1.000
_cell.angle_alpha   90.00
_cell.angle_beta   90.00
_cell.angle_gamma   90.00
#
_symmetry.space_group_name_H-M   'P 1'
#
loop_
_entity.id
_entity.type
_entity.pdbx_description
1 polymer ?
#
loop_
_entity_poly.entity_id
_entity_poly.type
_entity_poly.pdbx_seq_one_letter_code
_entity_poly.pdbx_strand_id
1 'polypeptide(L)'
;RRLAGGLAEADGVHLLQRQLESKQLDTAQAHAGGAIRGNRDLVLMHIPFNFGHTIESVAMFGRPHEGYKGRDAAWDYIEDLGVGSVDRRASWEEVHALMREKGEVWGHLNPDLQENNGVTGCPMYYTPQKYWPRELAERYFGNKTIFGMLRDPYERLVSIFRGNVPEYGGSHPGLISKCDVNEAVKRMMREYIYFNKTYANGCTLVPQAEYFEGPYGIQLPVDNRQFPSSMSHEFVRHGYPDFQIKTEEVIHVELCPDVWAADLDNEARSLVKQVYKRDFELLCRHFGYCDDEESTCIWQVPRMCPKYILKQGYKGRPMALQPKPHWYKFWAR
;
A
#
# COMPACT_ATOMS: atom_id res chain seq x y z
N ARG A 1 67.39 4.61 24.61
CA ARG A 1 66.21 4.28 25.45
C ARG A 1 64.96 4.68 24.65
N ARG A 2 64.64 4.03 23.52
CA ARG A 2 63.73 2.86 23.32
C ARG A 2 62.43 3.01 24.13
N LEU A 3 61.31 3.44 23.53
CA LEU A 3 60.35 2.75 22.63
C LEU A 3 59.60 1.58 23.31
N ALA A 4 58.39 1.85 23.82
CA ALA A 4 57.29 0.91 24.02
C ALA A 4 56.02 1.69 24.40
N GLY A 5 54.95 1.61 23.60
CA GLY A 5 53.65 2.19 23.96
C GLY A 5 52.79 2.51 22.74
N GLY A 6 52.04 1.54 22.23
CA GLY A 6 51.06 1.78 21.16
C GLY A 6 50.65 0.52 20.42
N LEU A 7 50.00 -0.44 21.10
CA LEU A 7 49.47 -1.65 20.45
C LEU A 7 48.20 -2.22 21.11
N ALA A 8 47.48 -1.49 21.99
CA ALA A 8 46.38 -2.06 22.77
C ALA A 8 44.95 -1.55 22.42
N GLU A 9 44.77 -0.57 21.54
CA GLU A 9 43.45 0.01 21.25
C GLU A 9 42.76 -0.55 19.99
N ALA A 10 43.49 -1.21 19.09
CA ALA A 10 42.92 -1.69 17.82
C ALA A 10 42.08 -2.99 17.95
N ASP A 11 42.31 -3.79 19.00
CA ASP A 11 41.65 -5.10 19.16
C ASP A 11 40.25 -5.01 19.77
N GLY A 12 39.97 -3.96 20.57
CA GLY A 12 38.66 -3.80 21.24
C GLY A 12 37.52 -3.49 20.26
N VAL A 13 37.79 -2.67 19.25
CA VAL A 13 36.79 -2.28 18.23
C VAL A 13 36.42 -3.48 17.35
N HIS A 14 37.39 -4.31 16.99
CA HIS A 14 37.15 -5.49 16.15
C HIS A 14 36.34 -6.58 16.89
N LEU A 15 36.48 -6.68 18.22
CA LEU A 15 35.71 -7.63 19.03
C LEU A 15 34.25 -7.20 19.18
N LEU A 16 34.01 -5.89 19.40
CA LEU A 16 32.66 -5.32 19.48
C LEU A 16 31.91 -5.42 18.16
N GLN A 17 32.58 -5.19 17.02
CA GLN A 17 32.01 -5.36 15.69
C GLN A 17 31.55 -6.81 15.46
N ARG A 18 32.38 -7.80 15.81
CA ARG A 18 32.03 -9.23 15.69
C ARG A 18 30.91 -9.65 16.62
N GLN A 19 30.83 -9.08 17.83
CA GLN A 19 29.73 -9.36 18.75
C GLN A 19 28.39 -8.77 18.27
N LEU A 20 28.42 -7.61 17.61
CA LEU A 20 27.24 -7.02 16.95
C LEU A 20 26.79 -7.86 15.75
N GLU A 21 27.72 -8.27 14.89
CA GLU A 21 27.43 -9.14 13.73
C GLU A 21 26.92 -10.52 14.16
N SER A 22 27.48 -11.11 15.22
CA SER A 22 27.02 -12.39 15.78
C SER A 22 25.61 -12.30 16.35
N LYS A 23 25.30 -11.24 17.13
CA LYS A 23 23.95 -11.04 17.67
C LYS A 23 22.90 -10.78 16.59
N GLN A 24 23.28 -10.11 15.50
CA GLN A 24 22.42 -9.95 14.32
C GLN A 24 22.17 -11.29 13.62
N LEU A 25 23.18 -12.16 13.53
CA LEU A 25 23.05 -13.50 12.94
C LEU A 25 22.18 -14.45 13.78
N ASP A 26 22.37 -14.45 15.11
CA ASP A 26 21.62 -15.30 16.04
C ASP A 26 20.14 -14.90 16.10
N THR A 27 19.86 -13.60 15.97
CA THR A 27 18.49 -13.07 15.87
C THR A 27 17.86 -13.47 14.53
N ALA A 28 18.61 -13.42 13.42
CA ALA A 28 18.13 -13.87 12.12
C ALA A 28 17.82 -15.38 12.07
N GLN A 29 18.57 -16.21 12.81
CA GLN A 29 18.30 -17.66 12.92
C GLN A 29 17.13 -17.99 13.84
N ALA A 30 16.93 -17.24 14.94
CA ALA A 30 15.75 -17.41 15.80
C ALA A 30 14.44 -17.04 15.08
N HIS A 31 14.48 -16.11 14.11
CA HIS A 31 13.33 -15.74 13.29
C HIS A 31 13.10 -16.66 12.07
N ALA A 32 14.05 -17.52 11.70
CA ALA A 32 13.89 -18.45 10.59
C ALA A 32 12.85 -19.55 10.85
N GLY A 33 12.43 -19.75 12.11
CA GLY A 33 11.42 -20.74 12.51
C GLY A 33 9.98 -20.22 12.63
N GLY A 34 9.72 -18.93 12.43
CA GLY A 34 8.44 -18.30 12.83
C GLY A 34 7.46 -17.95 11.73
N ALA A 35 7.92 -17.58 10.54
CA ALA A 35 7.02 -17.16 9.46
C ALA A 35 6.54 -18.39 8.67
N ILE A 36 5.34 -18.87 8.98
CA ILE A 36 4.63 -19.81 8.10
C ILE A 36 4.40 -19.07 6.78
N ARG A 37 5.27 -19.31 5.79
CA ARG A 37 5.02 -18.86 4.43
C ARG A 37 3.72 -19.52 3.99
N GLY A 38 2.68 -18.73 3.72
CA GLY A 38 1.47 -19.24 3.10
C GLY A 38 1.85 -20.01 1.83
N ASN A 39 1.26 -21.18 1.62
CA ASN A 39 1.63 -22.06 0.50
C ASN A 39 1.18 -21.54 -0.87
N ARG A 40 0.39 -20.47 -0.90
CA ARG A 40 -0.20 -19.92 -2.13
C ARG A 40 0.74 -18.89 -2.79
N ASP A 41 0.54 -18.60 -4.07
CA ASP A 41 1.54 -17.96 -4.94
C ASP A 41 1.54 -16.41 -4.95
N LEU A 42 0.58 -15.74 -4.32
CA LEU A 42 0.47 -14.28 -4.25
C LEU A 42 1.00 -13.69 -2.93
N VAL A 43 1.53 -12.47 -3.02
CA VAL A 43 1.87 -11.59 -1.88
C VAL A 43 1.55 -10.13 -2.21
N LEU A 44 0.92 -9.43 -1.28
CA LEU A 44 0.56 -8.02 -1.47
C LEU A 44 1.75 -7.10 -1.18
N MET A 45 2.03 -6.18 -2.11
CA MET A 45 2.74 -4.93 -1.87
C MET A 45 1.70 -3.84 -1.57
N HIS A 46 1.64 -3.39 -0.31
CA HIS A 46 0.64 -2.43 0.12
C HIS A 46 1.01 -1.02 -0.36
N ILE A 47 0.14 -0.44 -1.20
CA ILE A 47 0.21 0.98 -1.57
C ILE A 47 -0.85 1.74 -0.77
N PRO A 48 -0.47 2.78 0.00
CA PRO A 48 -1.41 3.55 0.83
C PRO A 48 -2.58 4.10 0.01
N PHE A 49 -3.77 4.04 0.62
CA PHE A 49 -5.03 4.45 0.02
C PHE A 49 -5.36 3.72 -1.29
N ASN A 50 -5.06 2.42 -1.44
CA ASN A 50 -5.49 1.64 -2.62
C ASN A 50 -6.34 0.40 -2.26
N PHE A 51 -7.09 0.45 -1.16
CA PHE A 51 -7.83 -0.70 -0.58
C PHE A 51 -6.96 -1.86 -0.07
N GLY A 52 -5.66 -1.63 0.19
CA GLY A 52 -4.77 -2.63 0.79
C GLY A 52 -5.35 -3.23 2.07
N HIS A 53 -5.90 -2.42 2.97
CA HIS A 53 -6.54 -2.89 4.20
C HIS A 53 -7.75 -3.79 3.97
N THR A 54 -8.53 -3.55 2.91
CA THR A 54 -9.62 -4.47 2.55
C THR A 54 -9.06 -5.83 2.16
N ILE A 55 -8.00 -5.84 1.34
CA ILE A 55 -7.35 -7.06 0.88
C ILE A 55 -6.74 -7.84 2.04
N GLU A 56 -6.01 -7.15 2.92
CA GLU A 56 -5.40 -7.72 4.13
C GLU A 56 -6.46 -8.32 5.05
N SER A 57 -7.56 -7.59 5.28
CA SER A 57 -8.68 -8.05 6.11
C SER A 57 -9.33 -9.32 5.56
N VAL A 58 -9.67 -9.34 4.27
CA VAL A 58 -10.27 -10.53 3.62
C VAL A 58 -9.30 -11.71 3.63
N ALA A 59 -8.01 -11.45 3.42
CA ALA A 59 -6.99 -12.49 3.43
C ALA A 59 -6.81 -13.15 4.80
N MET A 60 -6.74 -12.35 5.87
CA MET A 60 -6.45 -12.82 7.23
C MET A 60 -7.70 -13.30 7.98
N PHE A 61 -8.79 -12.53 7.97
CA PHE A 61 -9.97 -12.79 8.79
C PHE A 61 -11.10 -13.52 8.06
N GLY A 62 -11.09 -13.47 6.72
CA GLY A 62 -12.16 -14.02 5.90
C GLY A 62 -13.47 -13.27 6.01
N ARG A 63 -14.58 -13.99 5.87
CA ARG A 63 -15.90 -13.38 5.76
C ARG A 63 -16.63 -13.35 7.11
N PRO A 64 -17.54 -12.38 7.34
CA PRO A 64 -18.28 -12.29 8.61
C PRO A 64 -19.03 -13.56 9.03
N HIS A 65 -19.46 -14.40 8.07
CA HIS A 65 -20.18 -15.64 8.37
C HIS A 65 -19.27 -16.81 8.78
N GLU A 66 -17.95 -16.63 8.77
CA GLU A 66 -16.95 -17.62 9.21
C GLU A 66 -16.62 -17.47 10.72
N GLY A 67 -17.44 -16.74 11.49
CA GLY A 67 -17.28 -16.56 12.93
C GLY A 67 -16.51 -15.31 13.35
N TYR A 68 -16.03 -14.52 12.39
CA TYR A 68 -15.35 -13.25 12.63
C TYR A 68 -16.34 -12.07 12.67
N LYS A 69 -16.07 -11.06 13.51
CA LYS A 69 -16.95 -9.89 13.76
C LYS A 69 -17.11 -8.91 12.58
N GLY A 70 -16.74 -9.34 11.36
CA GLY A 70 -16.91 -8.61 10.11
C GLY A 70 -15.93 -7.45 9.91
N ARG A 71 -16.24 -6.59 8.93
CA ARG A 71 -15.40 -5.48 8.48
C ARG A 71 -14.92 -4.57 9.61
N ASP A 72 -15.82 -4.22 10.53
CA ASP A 72 -15.54 -3.22 11.56
C ASP A 72 -14.51 -3.73 12.58
N ALA A 73 -14.56 -5.01 12.99
CA ALA A 73 -13.55 -5.56 13.89
C ALA A 73 -12.17 -5.71 13.24
N ALA A 74 -12.12 -5.98 11.93
CA ALA A 74 -10.85 -5.97 11.19
C ALA A 74 -10.27 -4.55 11.13
N TRP A 75 -11.13 -3.55 10.97
CA TRP A 75 -10.72 -2.16 10.99
C TRP A 75 -10.23 -1.72 12.37
N ASP A 76 -10.96 -2.03 13.44
CA ASP A 76 -10.54 -1.76 14.82
C ASP A 76 -9.17 -2.37 15.11
N TYR A 77 -8.92 -3.59 14.62
CA TYR A 77 -7.62 -4.24 14.75
C TYR A 77 -6.49 -3.51 14.00
N ILE A 78 -6.75 -3.08 12.76
CA ILE A 78 -5.79 -2.32 11.96
C ILE A 78 -5.52 -0.95 12.60
N GLU A 79 -6.54 -0.27 13.11
CA GLU A 79 -6.37 1.00 13.83
C GLU A 79 -5.55 0.84 15.10
N ASP A 80 -5.75 -0.24 15.87
CA ASP A 80 -4.98 -0.54 17.09
C ASP A 80 -3.49 -0.79 16.83
N LEU A 81 -3.12 -1.24 15.62
CA LEU A 81 -1.72 -1.34 15.20
C LEU A 81 -1.11 0.02 14.82
N GLY A 82 -1.95 1.01 14.56
CA GLY A 82 -1.60 2.35 14.13
C GLY A 82 -1.63 2.50 12.61
N VAL A 83 -2.37 3.48 12.11
CA VAL A 83 -2.46 3.78 10.67
C VAL A 83 -1.56 4.98 10.35
N GLY A 84 -0.41 4.73 9.72
CA GLY A 84 0.55 5.77 9.33
C GLY A 84 1.69 5.99 10.33
N SER A 85 1.49 5.56 11.57
CA SER A 85 2.50 5.34 12.61
C SER A 85 2.40 3.88 13.09
N VAL A 86 3.48 3.33 13.63
CA VAL A 86 3.40 2.06 14.35
C VAL A 86 3.19 2.41 15.82
N ASP A 87 1.94 2.34 16.27
CA ASP A 87 1.58 2.59 17.66
C ASP A 87 1.78 1.33 18.50
N ARG A 88 1.44 0.18 17.91
CA ARG A 88 1.63 -1.16 18.49
C ARG A 88 2.15 -2.12 17.44
N ARG A 89 2.98 -3.08 17.88
CA ARG A 89 3.38 -4.22 17.06
C ARG A 89 2.60 -5.46 17.49
N ALA A 90 1.97 -6.13 16.53
CA ALA A 90 1.43 -7.46 16.71
C ALA A 90 2.56 -8.48 16.90
N SER A 91 2.30 -9.54 17.66
CA SER A 91 3.16 -10.72 17.66
C SER A 91 2.67 -11.74 16.63
N TRP A 92 3.54 -12.63 16.18
CA TRP A 92 3.11 -13.76 15.35
C TRP A 92 2.12 -14.69 16.06
N GLU A 93 2.22 -14.83 17.39
CA GLU A 93 1.26 -15.60 18.19
C GLU A 93 -0.15 -15.00 18.10
N GLU A 94 -0.25 -13.68 18.26
CA GLU A 94 -1.51 -12.95 18.15
C GLU A 94 -2.11 -13.06 16.74
N VAL A 95 -1.29 -12.84 15.71
CA VAL A 95 -1.72 -12.96 14.31
C VAL A 95 -2.20 -14.37 14.00
N HIS A 96 -1.47 -15.41 14.44
CA HIS A 96 -1.90 -16.80 14.24
C HIS A 96 -3.20 -17.14 14.97
N ALA A 97 -3.46 -16.54 16.13
CA ALA A 97 -4.70 -16.75 16.87
C ALA A 97 -5.93 -16.13 16.18
N LEU A 98 -5.73 -15.07 15.38
CA LEU A 98 -6.79 -14.36 14.67
C LEU A 98 -6.97 -14.81 13.21
N MET A 99 -5.94 -15.40 12.62
CA MET A 99 -5.93 -15.82 11.22
C MET A 99 -6.88 -16.99 10.99
N ARG A 100 -7.71 -16.92 9.94
CA ARG A 100 -8.57 -18.01 9.52
C ARG A 100 -7.79 -19.21 8.97
N GLU A 101 -8.46 -20.35 8.84
CA GLU A 101 -7.89 -21.50 8.14
C GLU A 101 -7.50 -21.10 6.70
N LYS A 102 -6.24 -21.35 6.32
CA LYS A 102 -5.66 -20.96 5.03
C LYS A 102 -5.64 -19.45 4.78
N GLY A 103 -5.76 -18.63 5.82
CA GLY A 103 -5.56 -17.19 5.72
C GLY A 103 -4.14 -16.84 5.27
N GLU A 104 -3.97 -15.62 4.79
CA GLU A 104 -2.67 -15.07 4.44
C GLU A 104 -2.43 -13.76 5.21
N VAL A 105 -1.20 -13.55 5.68
CA VAL A 105 -0.81 -12.38 6.46
C VAL A 105 0.05 -11.48 5.59
N TRP A 106 -0.54 -10.36 5.15
CA TRP A 106 0.09 -9.43 4.23
C TRP A 106 0.17 -8.01 4.79
N GLY A 107 1.12 -7.24 4.26
CA GLY A 107 1.28 -5.81 4.46
C GLY A 107 1.21 -5.40 5.92
N HIS A 108 0.24 -4.56 6.26
CA HIS A 108 0.06 -3.99 7.59
C HIS A 108 -0.09 -5.06 8.68
N LEU A 109 -0.76 -6.18 8.36
CA LEU A 109 -1.04 -7.26 9.31
C LEU A 109 0.17 -8.17 9.54
N ASN A 110 1.27 -8.01 8.79
CA ASN A 110 2.48 -8.79 8.97
C ASN A 110 3.39 -8.16 10.05
N PRO A 111 3.62 -8.83 11.20
CA PRO A 111 4.45 -8.30 12.29
C PRO A 111 5.85 -7.84 11.87
N ASP A 112 6.47 -8.53 10.92
CA ASP A 112 7.82 -8.23 10.47
C ASP A 112 7.88 -6.92 9.65
N LEU A 113 6.74 -6.41 9.19
CA LEU A 113 6.63 -5.16 8.44
C LEU A 113 6.23 -3.95 9.32
N GLN A 114 6.00 -4.16 10.62
CA GLN A 114 5.61 -3.13 11.57
C GLN A 114 6.81 -2.43 12.22
N GLU A 115 7.96 -2.44 11.55
CA GLU A 115 9.10 -1.59 11.88
C GLU A 115 9.17 -0.39 10.96
N ASN A 116 9.81 0.69 11.41
CA ASN A 116 10.06 1.85 10.56
C ASN A 116 11.35 1.65 9.76
N ASN A 117 11.31 1.99 8.49
CA ASN A 117 12.45 1.98 7.60
C ASN A 117 13.42 3.12 7.97
N GLY A 118 14.72 2.82 8.12
CA GLY A 118 15.72 3.81 8.48
C GLY A 118 16.00 4.88 7.41
N VAL A 119 15.59 4.66 6.15
CA VAL A 119 15.78 5.60 5.03
C VAL A 119 14.56 6.50 4.84
N THR A 120 13.37 5.92 4.79
CA THR A 120 12.13 6.67 4.53
C THR A 120 11.47 7.22 5.79
N GLY A 121 11.77 6.63 6.96
CA GLY A 121 11.11 6.93 8.23
C GLY A 121 9.69 6.36 8.34
N CYS A 122 9.19 5.68 7.31
CA CYS A 122 7.85 5.12 7.26
C CYS A 122 7.83 3.67 7.73
N PRO A 123 6.66 3.14 8.15
CA PRO A 123 6.49 1.71 8.35
C PRO A 123 6.89 0.93 7.09
N MET A 124 7.47 -0.25 7.27
CA MET A 124 7.95 -1.07 6.15
C MET A 124 6.81 -1.41 5.20
N TYR A 125 5.62 -1.72 5.72
CA TYR A 125 4.44 -2.00 4.89
C TYR A 125 3.98 -0.83 4.00
N TYR A 126 4.40 0.42 4.24
CA TYR A 126 4.14 1.56 3.34
C TYR A 126 5.38 2.03 2.57
N THR A 127 6.54 1.41 2.82
CA THR A 127 7.79 1.79 2.18
C THR A 127 7.96 1.02 0.86
N PRO A 128 8.33 1.66 -0.27
CA PRO A 128 8.70 0.92 -1.47
C PRO A 128 9.82 -0.07 -1.21
N GLN A 129 9.63 -1.32 -1.65
CA GLN A 129 10.50 -2.44 -1.32
C GLN A 129 11.96 -2.32 -1.79
N LYS A 130 12.25 -1.42 -2.73
CA LYS A 130 13.64 -1.10 -3.09
C LYS A 130 14.46 -0.50 -1.94
N TYR A 131 13.79 -0.04 -0.88
CA TYR A 131 14.43 0.44 0.35
C TYR A 131 14.42 -0.59 1.49
N TRP A 132 13.88 -1.79 1.27
CA TRP A 132 13.81 -2.79 2.32
C TRP A 132 15.15 -3.50 2.52
N PRO A 133 15.48 -3.93 3.76
CA PRO A 133 16.53 -4.90 3.98
C PRO A 133 16.28 -6.13 3.11
N ARG A 134 17.34 -6.59 2.43
CA ARG A 134 17.26 -7.68 1.46
C ARG A 134 16.67 -8.94 2.09
N GLU A 135 17.11 -9.26 3.30
CA GLU A 135 16.69 -10.44 4.06
C GLU A 135 15.20 -10.39 4.37
N LEU A 136 14.67 -9.21 4.74
CA LEU A 136 13.24 -9.04 4.99
C LEU A 136 12.43 -9.22 3.70
N ALA A 137 12.86 -8.61 2.60
CA ALA A 137 12.21 -8.76 1.30
C ALA A 137 12.23 -10.22 0.80
N GLU A 138 13.36 -10.91 0.94
CA GLU A 138 13.47 -12.34 0.61
C GLU A 138 12.57 -13.21 1.48
N ARG A 139 12.44 -12.91 2.78
CA ARG A 139 11.53 -13.64 3.68
C ARG A 139 10.07 -13.43 3.29
N TYR A 140 9.65 -12.18 3.11
CA TYR A 140 8.27 -11.79 2.86
C TYR A 140 7.79 -12.14 1.44
N PHE A 141 8.53 -11.75 0.40
CA PHE A 141 8.13 -12.03 -0.99
C PHE A 141 8.51 -13.45 -1.42
N GLY A 142 9.72 -13.90 -1.08
CA GLY A 142 10.24 -15.20 -1.53
C GLY A 142 10.12 -15.38 -3.04
N ASN A 143 9.47 -16.47 -3.46
CA ASN A 143 9.18 -16.80 -4.86
C ASN A 143 7.73 -16.50 -5.28
N LYS A 144 6.99 -15.71 -4.49
CA LYS A 144 5.60 -15.37 -4.77
C LYS A 144 5.51 -14.28 -5.85
N THR A 145 4.40 -14.27 -6.56
CA THR A 145 4.01 -13.17 -7.46
C THR A 145 3.59 -11.97 -6.62
N ILE A 146 4.32 -10.88 -6.76
CA ILE A 146 4.05 -9.63 -6.02
C ILE A 146 2.94 -8.88 -6.75
N PHE A 147 1.82 -8.69 -6.08
CA PHE A 147 0.70 -7.92 -6.63
C PHE A 147 0.49 -6.62 -5.86
N GLY A 148 -0.10 -5.64 -6.54
CA GLY A 148 -0.42 -4.35 -5.94
C GLY A 148 -1.53 -3.65 -6.71
N MET A 149 -2.34 -2.90 -5.99
CA MET A 149 -3.41 -2.11 -6.56
C MET A 149 -2.84 -0.84 -7.17
N LEU A 150 -3.17 -0.52 -8.42
CA LEU A 150 -2.75 0.72 -9.09
C LEU A 150 -3.98 1.62 -9.29
N ARG A 151 -3.90 2.84 -8.74
CA ARG A 151 -5.00 3.79 -8.61
C ARG A 151 -4.73 5.06 -9.38
N ASP A 152 -5.80 5.71 -9.84
CA ASP A 152 -5.73 7.02 -10.46
C ASP A 152 -5.16 8.08 -9.48
N PRO A 153 -4.10 8.83 -9.83
CA PRO A 153 -3.49 9.79 -8.90
C PRO A 153 -4.45 10.85 -8.37
N TYR A 154 -5.38 11.36 -9.18
CA TYR A 154 -6.35 12.35 -8.72
C TYR A 154 -7.26 11.75 -7.66
N GLU A 155 -7.80 10.57 -7.96
CA GLU A 155 -8.78 9.89 -7.13
C GLU A 155 -8.14 9.35 -5.83
N ARG A 156 -6.85 8.96 -5.87
CA ARG A 156 -6.03 8.64 -4.69
C ARG A 156 -5.88 9.84 -3.76
N LEU A 157 -5.54 11.02 -4.29
CA LEU A 157 -5.36 12.24 -3.48
C LEU A 157 -6.67 12.74 -2.88
N VAL A 158 -7.78 12.65 -3.63
CA VAL A 158 -9.12 12.88 -3.10
C VAL A 158 -9.40 11.95 -1.92
N SER A 159 -9.01 10.68 -2.03
CA SER A 159 -9.23 9.70 -0.96
C SER A 159 -8.35 9.94 0.26
N ILE A 160 -7.11 10.39 0.07
CA ILE A 160 -6.23 10.85 1.16
C ILE A 160 -6.91 11.99 1.93
N PHE A 161 -7.41 13.01 1.22
CA PHE A 161 -8.16 14.11 1.85
C PHE A 161 -9.40 13.62 2.59
N ARG A 162 -10.21 12.75 1.97
CA ARG A 162 -11.44 12.19 2.56
C ARG A 162 -11.18 11.24 3.73
N GLY A 163 -9.97 10.67 3.84
CA GLY A 163 -9.57 9.89 5.00
C GLY A 163 -9.34 10.77 6.22
N ASN A 164 -8.70 11.94 6.03
CA ASN A 164 -8.40 12.91 7.08
C ASN A 164 -7.81 12.26 8.36
N VAL A 165 -6.96 11.25 8.18
CA VAL A 165 -6.33 10.53 9.29
C VAL A 165 -5.07 11.31 9.71
N PRO A 166 -4.95 11.75 10.98
CA PRO A 166 -3.75 12.42 11.46
C PRO A 166 -2.51 11.58 11.15
N GLU A 167 -1.43 12.23 10.72
CA GLU A 167 -0.14 11.60 10.37
C GLU A 167 -0.17 10.61 9.17
N TYR A 168 -1.35 10.19 8.72
CA TYR A 168 -1.60 9.35 7.55
C TYR A 168 -2.25 10.12 6.40
N GLY A 169 -1.76 11.36 6.19
CA GLY A 169 -2.11 12.20 5.04
C GLY A 169 -3.48 12.87 5.12
N GLY A 170 -3.65 13.93 4.35
CA GLY A 170 -4.94 14.59 4.16
C GLY A 170 -5.49 15.39 5.35
N SER A 171 -4.81 15.39 6.50
CA SER A 171 -5.25 16.14 7.68
C SER A 171 -5.14 17.65 7.46
N HIS A 172 -6.25 18.26 7.07
CA HIS A 172 -6.40 19.70 6.92
C HIS A 172 -7.72 20.14 7.57
N PRO A 173 -7.78 20.31 8.91
CA PRO A 173 -9.02 20.54 9.65
C PRO A 173 -9.90 21.70 9.12
N GLY A 174 -9.27 22.78 8.66
CA GLY A 174 -9.98 23.92 8.08
C GLY A 174 -10.58 23.67 6.68
N LEU A 175 -10.03 22.71 5.93
CA LEU A 175 -10.48 22.36 4.58
C LEU A 175 -11.45 21.19 4.61
N ILE A 176 -11.24 20.20 5.48
CA ILE A 176 -12.14 19.05 5.63
C ILE A 176 -13.53 19.48 6.09
N SER A 177 -13.64 20.45 7.00
CA SER A 177 -14.93 20.98 7.47
C SER A 177 -15.74 21.68 6.37
N LYS A 178 -15.08 22.10 5.29
CA LYS A 178 -15.70 22.71 4.10
C LYS A 178 -15.80 21.74 2.93
N CYS A 179 -15.25 20.53 3.07
CA CYS A 179 -15.01 19.61 1.96
C CYS A 179 -14.27 20.25 0.77
N ASP A 180 -13.34 21.17 1.02
CA ASP A 180 -12.57 21.84 -0.03
C ASP A 180 -11.38 20.97 -0.50
N VAL A 181 -11.71 19.95 -1.29
CA VAL A 181 -10.72 18.98 -1.80
C VAL A 181 -9.71 19.64 -2.74
N ASN A 182 -10.13 20.65 -3.50
CA ASN A 182 -9.28 21.33 -4.47
C ASN A 182 -8.13 22.06 -3.77
N GLU A 183 -8.44 22.93 -2.79
CA GLU A 183 -7.41 23.63 -2.04
C GLU A 183 -6.56 22.68 -1.18
N ALA A 184 -7.15 21.60 -0.67
CA ALA A 184 -6.39 20.58 0.06
C ALA A 184 -5.35 19.90 -0.84
N VAL A 185 -5.74 19.48 -2.05
CA VAL A 185 -4.82 18.84 -3.00
C VAL A 185 -3.74 19.81 -3.46
N LYS A 186 -4.08 21.07 -3.79
CA LYS A 186 -3.07 22.09 -4.11
C LYS A 186 -2.06 22.26 -2.99
N ARG A 187 -2.52 22.33 -1.74
CA ARG A 187 -1.65 22.46 -0.58
C ARG A 187 -0.73 21.25 -0.43
N MET A 188 -1.28 20.03 -0.47
CA MET A 188 -0.49 18.80 -0.39
C MET A 188 0.60 18.74 -1.45
N MET A 189 0.27 19.08 -2.71
CA MET A 189 1.24 19.03 -3.81
C MET A 189 2.28 20.14 -3.74
N ARG A 190 1.89 21.37 -3.38
CA ARG A 190 2.86 22.47 -3.17
C ARG A 190 3.82 22.14 -2.04
N GLU A 191 3.33 21.61 -0.91
CA GLU A 191 4.19 21.19 0.20
C GLU A 191 5.12 20.05 -0.22
N TYR A 192 4.62 19.06 -0.95
CA TYR A 192 5.43 17.97 -1.50
C TYR A 192 6.58 18.50 -2.35
N ILE A 193 6.27 19.36 -3.33
CA ILE A 193 7.24 19.93 -4.27
C ILE A 193 8.24 20.84 -3.55
N TYR A 194 7.74 21.77 -2.73
CA TYR A 194 8.56 22.79 -2.08
C TYR A 194 9.55 22.21 -1.07
N PHE A 195 9.11 21.24 -0.26
CA PHE A 195 9.96 20.63 0.76
C PHE A 195 10.68 19.35 0.28
N ASN A 196 10.46 18.91 -0.97
CA ASN A 196 10.93 17.64 -1.50
C ASN A 196 10.61 16.45 -0.57
N LYS A 197 9.37 16.44 -0.05
CA LYS A 197 8.93 15.54 1.02
C LYS A 197 8.29 14.25 0.45
N THR A 198 9.07 13.46 -0.27
CA THR A 198 8.57 12.22 -0.90
C THR A 198 7.94 11.26 0.11
N TYR A 199 8.51 11.14 1.31
CA TYR A 199 8.08 10.20 2.34
C TYR A 199 7.28 10.84 3.48
N ALA A 200 6.73 12.05 3.28
CA ALA A 200 5.91 12.68 4.32
C ALA A 200 4.59 11.95 4.56
N ASN A 201 3.98 12.24 5.71
CA ASN A 201 2.64 11.79 6.10
C ASN A 201 2.50 10.26 6.02
N GLY A 202 3.41 9.53 6.67
CA GLY A 202 3.40 8.06 6.68
C GLY A 202 3.57 7.44 5.28
N CYS A 203 4.35 8.08 4.40
CA CYS A 203 4.56 7.66 3.00
C CYS A 203 3.29 7.65 2.11
N THR A 204 2.20 8.31 2.53
CA THR A 204 0.95 8.31 1.76
C THR A 204 1.03 9.05 0.42
N LEU A 205 1.98 9.98 0.28
CA LEU A 205 2.20 10.77 -0.94
C LEU A 205 3.31 10.19 -1.84
N VAL A 206 3.85 9.02 -1.53
CA VAL A 206 4.84 8.37 -2.40
C VAL A 206 4.17 8.00 -3.73
N PRO A 207 4.74 8.36 -4.89
CA PRO A 207 4.25 7.91 -6.19
C PRO A 207 4.20 6.38 -6.28
N GLN A 208 3.12 5.85 -6.83
CA GLN A 208 2.88 4.41 -6.90
C GLN A 208 3.93 3.71 -7.76
N ALA A 209 4.48 4.40 -8.75
CA ALA A 209 5.58 3.91 -9.57
C ALA A 209 6.79 3.44 -8.77
N GLU A 210 7.04 4.00 -7.59
CA GLU A 210 8.16 3.61 -6.73
C GLU A 210 8.04 2.16 -6.23
N TYR A 211 6.82 1.63 -6.11
CA TYR A 211 6.53 0.26 -5.69
C TYR A 211 6.63 -0.75 -6.85
N PHE A 212 6.74 -0.28 -8.10
CA PHE A 212 6.97 -1.13 -9.27
C PHE A 212 8.46 -1.34 -9.58
N GLU A 213 9.35 -0.70 -8.83
CA GLU A 213 10.79 -0.71 -9.09
C GLU A 213 11.57 -1.73 -8.26
N GLY A 214 12.78 -2.04 -8.75
CA GLY A 214 13.72 -2.91 -8.07
C GLY A 214 13.40 -4.40 -8.23
N PRO A 215 14.19 -5.28 -7.59
CA PRO A 215 14.07 -6.73 -7.75
C PRO A 215 12.76 -7.31 -7.21
N TYR A 216 12.09 -6.60 -6.31
CA TYR A 216 10.82 -6.98 -5.70
C TYR A 216 9.65 -6.07 -6.15
N GLY A 217 9.78 -5.42 -7.32
CA GLY A 217 8.71 -4.63 -7.94
C GLY A 217 7.38 -5.39 -8.05
N ILE A 218 6.26 -4.67 -7.97
CA ILE A 218 4.94 -5.22 -8.30
C ILE A 218 4.97 -5.80 -9.72
N GLN A 219 4.61 -7.08 -9.84
CA GLN A 219 4.57 -7.85 -11.08
C GLN A 219 3.14 -7.97 -11.61
N LEU A 220 2.16 -8.05 -10.72
CA LEU A 220 0.74 -8.13 -11.03
C LEU A 220 0.02 -6.84 -10.59
N PRO A 221 -0.11 -5.83 -11.48
CA PRO A 221 -0.92 -4.65 -11.22
C PRO A 221 -2.41 -5.00 -11.28
N VAL A 222 -3.16 -4.58 -10.26
CA VAL A 222 -4.61 -4.76 -10.18
C VAL A 222 -5.32 -3.42 -10.33
N ASP A 223 -6.30 -3.37 -11.22
CA ASP A 223 -7.02 -2.15 -11.57
C ASP A 223 -7.92 -1.68 -10.42
N ASN A 224 -7.58 -0.56 -9.79
CA ASN A 224 -8.37 0.01 -8.71
C ASN A 224 -9.72 0.60 -9.18
N ARG A 225 -9.84 1.07 -10.44
CA ARG A 225 -11.10 1.65 -10.97
C ARG A 225 -12.24 0.62 -11.01
N GLN A 226 -11.91 -0.67 -11.01
CA GLN A 226 -12.85 -1.80 -11.04
C GLN A 226 -12.90 -2.57 -9.70
N PHE A 227 -12.33 -2.03 -8.63
CA PHE A 227 -12.40 -2.68 -7.32
C PHE A 227 -13.86 -2.69 -6.78
N PRO A 228 -14.35 -3.78 -6.15
CA PRO A 228 -13.62 -5.00 -5.75
C PRO A 228 -13.55 -6.10 -6.82
N SER A 229 -14.25 -5.94 -7.96
CA SER A 229 -14.35 -6.99 -8.98
C SER A 229 -13.01 -7.39 -9.60
N SER A 230 -12.12 -6.43 -9.85
CA SER A 230 -10.78 -6.67 -10.41
C SER A 230 -9.92 -7.55 -9.50
N MET A 231 -9.87 -7.24 -8.20
CA MET A 231 -9.09 -8.05 -7.25
C MET A 231 -9.70 -9.44 -7.05
N SER A 232 -11.02 -9.52 -6.96
CA SER A 232 -11.72 -10.82 -6.84
C SER A 232 -11.47 -11.72 -8.05
N HIS A 233 -11.39 -11.13 -9.25
CA HIS A 233 -11.01 -11.86 -10.46
C HIS A 233 -9.59 -12.43 -10.36
N GLU A 234 -8.62 -11.64 -9.93
CA GLU A 234 -7.23 -12.09 -9.77
C GLU A 234 -7.11 -13.18 -8.70
N PHE A 235 -7.83 -13.06 -7.59
CA PHE A 235 -7.87 -14.11 -6.57
C PHE A 235 -8.39 -15.44 -7.12
N VAL A 236 -9.52 -15.44 -7.81
CA VAL A 236 -10.05 -16.68 -8.41
C VAL A 236 -9.06 -17.25 -9.43
N ARG A 237 -8.44 -16.39 -10.27
CA ARG A 237 -7.45 -16.80 -11.28
C ARG A 237 -6.23 -17.48 -10.67
N HIS A 238 -5.81 -17.06 -9.49
CA HIS A 238 -4.66 -17.60 -8.76
C HIS A 238 -5.03 -18.71 -7.75
N GLY A 239 -6.27 -19.21 -7.75
CA GLY A 239 -6.67 -20.31 -6.86
C GLY A 239 -7.07 -19.89 -5.44
N TYR A 240 -7.56 -18.66 -5.27
CA TYR A 240 -8.08 -18.09 -4.02
C TYR A 240 -9.59 -17.79 -4.11
N PRO A 241 -10.46 -18.75 -4.47
CA PRO A 241 -11.90 -18.49 -4.60
C PRO A 241 -12.55 -18.03 -3.28
N ASP A 242 -11.92 -18.36 -2.16
CA ASP A 242 -12.27 -17.98 -0.78
C ASP A 242 -11.86 -16.55 -0.39
N PHE A 243 -11.13 -15.83 -1.26
CA PHE A 243 -10.69 -14.44 -1.05
C PHE A 243 -11.52 -13.42 -1.85
N GLN A 244 -12.60 -13.85 -2.52
CA GLN A 244 -13.46 -12.92 -3.24
C GLN A 244 -14.06 -11.88 -2.30
N ILE A 245 -13.81 -10.60 -2.63
CA ILE A 245 -14.16 -9.42 -1.84
C ILE A 245 -15.57 -8.97 -2.23
N LYS A 246 -16.46 -8.88 -1.25
CA LYS A 246 -17.79 -8.30 -1.46
C LYS A 246 -17.77 -6.80 -1.23
N THR A 247 -18.71 -6.10 -1.87
CA THR A 247 -18.82 -4.64 -1.75
C THR A 247 -19.01 -4.18 -0.30
N GLU A 248 -19.77 -4.92 0.50
CA GLU A 248 -19.99 -4.64 1.93
C GLU A 248 -18.77 -4.89 2.82
N GLU A 249 -17.76 -5.62 2.33
CA GLU A 249 -16.52 -5.91 3.06
C GLU A 249 -15.45 -4.83 2.83
N VAL A 250 -15.70 -3.89 1.90
CA VAL A 250 -14.72 -2.86 1.52
C VAL A 250 -14.56 -1.84 2.65
N ILE A 251 -13.32 -1.72 3.13
CA ILE A 251 -12.85 -0.68 4.04
C ILE A 251 -12.46 0.53 3.18
N HIS A 252 -13.18 1.64 3.33
CA HIS A 252 -12.97 2.84 2.52
C HIS A 252 -13.25 4.13 3.31
N VAL A 253 -12.78 5.25 2.75
CA VAL A 253 -12.99 6.57 3.32
C VAL A 253 -14.43 7.05 3.12
N GLU A 254 -14.99 7.73 4.11
CA GLU A 254 -16.41 8.10 4.11
C GLU A 254 -16.69 9.60 4.18
N LEU A 255 -15.70 10.41 4.58
CA LEU A 255 -15.90 11.86 4.70
C LEU A 255 -16.04 12.50 3.32
N CYS A 256 -16.77 13.61 3.26
CA CYS A 256 -17.03 14.38 2.05
C CYS A 256 -17.42 13.50 0.84
N PRO A 257 -18.53 12.74 0.92
CA PRO A 257 -18.89 11.78 -0.13
C PRO A 257 -19.33 12.43 -1.45
N ASP A 258 -19.55 13.75 -1.45
CA ASP A 258 -19.99 14.51 -2.62
C ASP A 258 -18.85 15.18 -3.39
N VAL A 259 -17.59 15.03 -2.94
CA VAL A 259 -16.40 15.53 -3.67
C VAL A 259 -15.61 14.38 -4.29
N TRP A 260 -15.05 14.64 -5.47
CA TRP A 260 -14.36 13.66 -6.31
C TRP A 260 -13.32 14.31 -7.23
N ALA A 261 -12.66 13.52 -8.09
CA ALA A 261 -11.56 13.98 -8.93
C ALA A 261 -11.93 15.12 -9.90
N ALA A 262 -13.21 15.25 -10.30
CA ALA A 262 -13.63 16.33 -11.19
C ALA A 262 -13.72 17.71 -10.50
N ASP A 263 -13.71 17.75 -9.17
CA ASP A 263 -13.69 19.01 -8.41
C ASP A 263 -12.30 19.67 -8.38
N LEU A 264 -11.28 18.98 -8.91
CA LEU A 264 -9.92 19.52 -9.05
C LEU A 264 -9.83 20.43 -10.28
N ASP A 265 -9.43 21.68 -10.06
CA ASP A 265 -9.18 22.63 -11.13
C ASP A 265 -7.86 22.37 -11.87
N ASN A 266 -7.63 23.15 -12.94
CA ASN A 266 -6.45 23.01 -13.80
C ASN A 266 -5.13 23.18 -13.03
N GLU A 267 -5.10 24.03 -12.00
CA GLU A 267 -3.90 24.25 -11.20
C GLU A 267 -3.60 23.02 -10.35
N ALA A 268 -4.60 22.51 -9.60
CA ALA A 268 -4.46 21.27 -8.83
C ALA A 268 -4.01 20.12 -9.74
N ARG A 269 -4.65 19.94 -10.89
CA ARG A 269 -4.30 18.89 -11.86
C ARG A 269 -2.88 19.01 -12.38
N SER A 270 -2.45 20.22 -12.71
CA SER A 270 -1.07 20.47 -13.14
C SER A 270 -0.05 20.07 -12.06
N LEU A 271 -0.31 20.43 -10.81
CA LEU A 271 0.56 20.06 -9.68
C LEU A 271 0.61 18.53 -9.49
N VAL A 272 -0.54 17.85 -9.57
CA VAL A 272 -0.60 16.38 -9.46
C VAL A 272 0.16 15.71 -10.60
N LYS A 273 -0.03 16.15 -11.85
CA LYS A 273 0.71 15.60 -13.00
C LYS A 273 2.22 15.80 -12.89
N GLN A 274 2.67 16.91 -12.31
CA GLN A 274 4.09 17.15 -12.05
C GLN A 274 4.69 16.07 -11.12
N VAL A 275 3.96 15.69 -10.06
CA VAL A 275 4.44 14.71 -9.07
C VAL A 275 4.24 13.27 -9.53
N TYR A 276 3.08 12.96 -10.12
CA TYR A 276 2.62 11.60 -10.38
C TYR A 276 2.62 11.21 -11.88
N LYS A 277 3.39 11.90 -12.72
CA LYS A 277 3.49 11.61 -14.16
C LYS A 277 3.68 10.10 -14.45
N ARG A 278 4.57 9.45 -13.71
CA ARG A 278 4.91 8.03 -13.89
C ARG A 278 3.76 7.08 -13.51
N ASP A 279 2.90 7.50 -12.58
CA ASP A 279 1.72 6.72 -12.21
C ASP A 279 0.68 6.73 -13.34
N PHE A 280 0.47 7.88 -14.01
CA PHE A 280 -0.36 7.96 -15.21
C PHE A 280 0.20 7.09 -16.34
N GLU A 281 1.52 7.10 -16.55
CA GLU A 281 2.17 6.22 -17.53
C GLU A 281 1.96 4.73 -17.22
N LEU A 282 1.97 4.34 -15.94
CA LEU A 282 1.68 2.97 -15.52
C LEU A 282 0.21 2.59 -15.77
N LEU A 283 -0.74 3.48 -15.48
CA LEU A 283 -2.16 3.26 -15.75
C LEU A 283 -2.43 3.06 -17.24
N CYS A 284 -1.84 3.91 -18.08
CA CYS A 284 -1.91 3.77 -19.53
C CYS A 284 -1.31 2.43 -19.99
N ARG A 285 -0.11 2.08 -19.50
CA ARG A 285 0.59 0.85 -19.88
C ARG A 285 -0.18 -0.42 -19.52
N HIS A 286 -0.73 -0.49 -18.31
CA HIS A 286 -1.32 -1.73 -17.79
C HIS A 286 -2.81 -1.87 -18.11
N PHE A 287 -3.54 -0.76 -18.19
CA PHE A 287 -5.01 -0.79 -18.32
C PHE A 287 -5.55 0.04 -19.50
N GLY A 288 -4.68 0.72 -20.25
CA GLY A 288 -5.10 1.57 -21.38
C GLY A 288 -5.72 2.90 -20.97
N TYR A 289 -5.61 3.29 -19.70
CA TYR A 289 -6.08 4.59 -19.19
C TYR A 289 -5.05 5.67 -19.49
N CYS A 290 -5.02 6.13 -20.74
CA CYS A 290 -4.01 7.07 -21.23
C CYS A 290 -4.43 8.54 -21.24
N ASP A 291 -5.66 8.84 -20.81
CA ASP A 291 -6.17 10.20 -20.67
C ASP A 291 -5.88 10.69 -19.24
N ASP A 292 -4.81 11.47 -19.08
CA ASP A 292 -4.40 12.06 -17.80
C ASP A 292 -5.22 13.30 -17.41
N GLU A 293 -6.27 13.64 -18.17
CA GLU A 293 -7.31 14.61 -17.81
C GLU A 293 -8.61 13.94 -17.35
N GLU A 294 -8.73 12.63 -17.51
CA GLU A 294 -9.94 11.89 -17.13
C GLU A 294 -10.20 11.99 -15.62
N SER A 295 -11.42 12.38 -15.25
CA SER A 295 -11.85 12.33 -13.85
C SER A 295 -12.45 10.97 -13.56
N THR A 296 -12.02 10.34 -12.47
CA THR A 296 -12.53 9.02 -12.09
C THR A 296 -13.01 8.97 -10.65
N CYS A 297 -13.87 8.00 -10.39
CA CYS A 297 -14.29 7.56 -9.06
C CYS A 297 -14.63 6.07 -9.13
N ILE A 298 -14.53 5.38 -8.00
CA ILE A 298 -14.70 3.91 -7.92
C ILE A 298 -16.18 3.59 -7.65
N TRP A 299 -16.95 3.47 -8.72
CA TRP A 299 -18.42 3.41 -8.67
C TRP A 299 -18.99 2.15 -8.01
N GLN A 300 -18.22 1.07 -7.94
CA GLN A 300 -18.64 -0.17 -7.28
C GLN A 300 -18.52 -0.12 -5.76
N VAL A 301 -17.81 0.89 -5.21
CA VAL A 301 -17.65 1.07 -3.76
C VAL A 301 -18.61 2.18 -3.30
N PRO A 302 -19.51 1.88 -2.34
CA PRO A 302 -20.49 2.85 -1.85
C PRO A 302 -19.82 4.15 -1.42
N ARG A 303 -20.45 5.29 -1.75
CA ARG A 303 -20.00 6.63 -1.36
C ARG A 303 -18.63 7.06 -1.91
N MET A 304 -17.92 6.24 -2.71
CA MET A 304 -16.68 6.67 -3.36
C MET A 304 -16.96 7.58 -4.57
N CYS A 305 -18.14 7.47 -5.17
CA CYS A 305 -18.66 8.41 -6.16
C CYS A 305 -19.81 9.24 -5.59
N PRO A 306 -19.90 10.54 -5.92
CA PRO A 306 -21.06 11.35 -5.59
C PRO A 306 -22.35 10.78 -6.18
N LYS A 307 -23.43 10.82 -5.41
CA LYS A 307 -24.73 10.24 -5.82
C LYS A 307 -25.27 10.86 -7.11
N TYR A 308 -24.99 12.14 -7.36
CA TYR A 308 -25.48 12.84 -8.54
C TYR A 308 -24.83 12.33 -9.85
N ILE A 309 -23.55 11.95 -9.81
CA ILE A 309 -22.84 11.36 -10.96
C ILE A 309 -23.36 9.96 -11.27
N LEU A 310 -23.63 9.14 -10.25
CA LEU A 310 -24.22 7.80 -10.43
C LEU A 310 -25.62 7.88 -11.05
N LYS A 311 -26.44 8.86 -10.66
CA LYS A 311 -27.77 9.11 -11.26
C LYS A 311 -27.69 9.51 -12.73
N GLN A 312 -26.60 10.12 -13.17
CA GLN A 312 -26.35 10.46 -14.58
C GLN A 312 -25.90 9.25 -15.41
N GLY A 313 -25.83 8.05 -14.81
CA GLY A 313 -25.48 6.83 -15.52
C GLY A 313 -23.98 6.56 -15.61
N TYR A 314 -23.16 7.27 -14.83
CA TYR A 314 -21.74 6.97 -14.74
C TYR A 314 -21.52 5.54 -14.22
N LYS A 315 -20.86 4.71 -15.03
CA LYS A 315 -20.44 3.34 -14.68
C LYS A 315 -18.92 3.16 -14.85
N GLY A 316 -18.18 4.26 -14.81
CA GLY A 316 -16.83 4.34 -15.35
C GLY A 316 -16.82 4.20 -16.88
N ARG A 317 -15.66 4.45 -17.52
CA ARG A 317 -15.44 3.93 -18.87
C ARG A 317 -15.48 2.41 -18.76
N PRO A 318 -16.37 1.71 -19.50
CA PRO A 318 -16.14 0.29 -19.69
C PRO A 318 -14.73 0.16 -20.26
N MET A 319 -13.92 -0.77 -19.74
CA MET A 319 -12.75 -1.22 -20.49
C MET A 319 -13.32 -1.61 -21.86
N ALA A 320 -13.12 -0.77 -22.88
CA ALA A 320 -13.10 -1.27 -24.22
C ALA A 320 -12.13 -2.44 -24.10
N LEU A 321 -12.58 -3.65 -24.40
CA LEU A 321 -11.73 -4.83 -24.50
C LEU A 321 -10.71 -4.50 -25.59
N GLN A 322 -9.71 -3.68 -25.26
CA GLN A 322 -8.58 -3.49 -26.10
C GLN A 322 -7.99 -4.88 -26.19
N PRO A 323 -7.83 -5.43 -27.40
CA PRO A 323 -7.26 -6.75 -27.58
C PRO A 323 -5.98 -6.78 -26.75
N LYS A 324 -5.96 -7.66 -25.73
CA LYS A 324 -4.85 -7.76 -24.76
C LYS A 324 -3.55 -7.69 -25.57
N PRO A 325 -2.73 -6.65 -25.39
CA PRO A 325 -1.52 -6.59 -26.19
C PRO A 325 -0.67 -7.80 -25.79
N HIS A 326 -0.06 -8.47 -26.77
CA HIS A 326 0.59 -9.78 -26.64
C HIS A 326 1.90 -9.74 -25.79
N TRP A 327 2.03 -8.84 -24.81
CA TRP A 327 3.25 -8.59 -24.02
C TRP A 327 3.66 -9.73 -23.09
N TYR A 328 2.82 -10.76 -22.87
CA TYR A 328 3.22 -11.98 -22.15
C TYR A 328 4.36 -12.77 -22.83
N LYS A 329 4.76 -12.43 -24.07
CA LYS A 329 5.91 -13.07 -24.75
C LYS A 329 7.27 -12.45 -24.47
N PHE A 330 7.38 -11.36 -23.69
CA PHE A 330 8.64 -10.60 -23.59
C PHE A 330 9.46 -10.77 -22.29
N TRP A 331 9.02 -11.61 -21.34
CA TRP A 331 9.75 -11.83 -20.07
C TRP A 331 10.18 -13.30 -19.85
N ALA A 332 10.42 -14.03 -20.94
CA ALA A 332 11.08 -15.34 -20.90
C ALA A 332 12.34 -15.30 -21.76
N ARG A 333 13.39 -14.66 -21.26
CA ARG A 333 14.79 -14.89 -21.66
C ARG A 333 15.70 -14.75 -20.47
#